data_AF-A0A7W1T5E4-F1
#
_entry.id   AF-A0A7W1T5E4-F1
#
_cell.length_a   1.000
_cell.length_b   1.000
_cell.length_c   1.000
_cell.angle_alpha   90.00
_cell.angle_beta   90.00
_cell.angle_gamma   90.00
#
_symmetry.space_group_name_H-M   'P 1'
#
loop_
_entity.id
_entity.type
_entity.pdbx_description
1 polymer ?
#
loop_
_entity_poly.entity_id
_entity_poly.type
_entity_poly.pdbx_seq_one_letter_code
_entity_poly.pdbx_strand_id
1 'polypeptide(L)'
;MRETILETAALSKKFGNNYAVDHVNMTVQKGDIYGFIGKNGAGKTTFIRLVTDLMHTNGGDVALFGSSHPKDIRQARTRIGAVIEGPSLYPNLTAYQNLNYYILQKGIPDKKRIDEVLEFVGLENTGRKKYRNFSMGMKQRLGIALAVLHHPDFLILDEPINGLDPMGIIEIRNIILKLNETYGTTVFISSHILTELSLVANRYGIINNGRLVKELSKEDLESESRRYLVLKTVNKEAAVPHLESFLGVNQYEVHSDGSIRIFDYIDQPEKVSQVMFDAGIIITELRVVEANLEEYFIDLIGGEDK
;
A
#
# COMPACT_ATOMS: atom_id res chain seq x y z
N MET A 1 -2.88 5.75 -22.65
CA MET A 1 -3.20 5.69 -21.20
C MET A 1 -3.19 4.24 -20.78
N ARG A 2 -2.74 3.92 -19.56
CA ARG A 2 -2.86 2.56 -19.02
C ARG A 2 -4.35 2.26 -18.75
N GLU A 3 -4.73 1.00 -18.91
CA GLU A 3 -6.10 0.52 -18.65
C GLU A 3 -6.45 0.70 -17.16
N THR A 4 -7.62 1.26 -16.85
CA THR A 4 -8.11 1.40 -15.46
C THR A 4 -8.77 0.11 -15.00
N ILE A 5 -8.26 -0.47 -13.91
CA ILE A 5 -8.73 -1.74 -13.34
C ILE A 5 -9.81 -1.51 -12.28
N LEU A 6 -9.61 -0.52 -11.42
CA LEU A 6 -10.58 -0.10 -10.41
C LEU A 6 -10.68 1.42 -10.44
N GLU A 7 -11.91 1.93 -10.44
CA GLU A 7 -12.20 3.34 -10.23
C GLU A 7 -13.36 3.45 -9.25
N THR A 8 -13.25 4.35 -8.27
CA THR A 8 -14.36 4.68 -7.39
C THR A 8 -14.67 6.17 -7.47
N ALA A 9 -15.97 6.50 -7.49
CA ALA A 9 -16.45 7.87 -7.52
C ALA A 9 -17.36 8.11 -6.32
N ALA A 10 -16.91 8.94 -5.37
CA ALA A 10 -17.62 9.28 -4.14
C ALA A 10 -18.14 8.06 -3.35
N LEU A 11 -17.40 6.94 -3.39
CA LEU A 11 -17.85 5.69 -2.78
C LEU A 11 -18.04 5.87 -1.27
N SER A 12 -19.21 5.49 -0.77
CA SER A 12 -19.61 5.81 0.60
C SER A 12 -20.29 4.63 1.30
N LYS A 13 -19.90 4.36 2.54
CA LYS A 13 -20.54 3.38 3.42
C LYS A 13 -20.74 3.94 4.81
N LYS A 14 -21.97 3.86 5.28
CA LYS A 14 -22.41 4.32 6.60
C LYS A 14 -22.91 3.14 7.45
N PHE A 15 -22.53 3.14 8.73
CA PHE A 15 -23.09 2.27 9.76
C PHE A 15 -23.73 3.14 10.85
N GLY A 16 -25.06 3.14 10.90
CA GLY A 16 -25.80 4.07 11.74
C GLY A 16 -25.49 5.52 11.35
N ASN A 17 -24.85 6.27 12.27
CA ASN A 17 -24.45 7.66 12.05
C ASN A 17 -23.00 7.85 11.57
N ASN A 18 -22.18 6.79 11.56
CA ASN A 18 -20.75 6.89 11.29
C ASN A 18 -20.44 6.41 9.86
N TYR A 19 -19.71 7.22 9.10
CA TYR A 19 -19.14 6.77 7.84
C TYR A 19 -17.89 5.93 8.10
N ALA A 20 -17.89 4.70 7.58
CA ALA A 20 -16.72 3.86 7.55
C ALA A 20 -15.94 4.03 6.24
N VAL A 21 -16.60 4.48 5.18
CA VAL A 21 -16.01 4.98 3.93
C VAL A 21 -16.81 6.23 3.56
N ASP A 22 -16.14 7.34 3.31
CA ASP A 22 -16.74 8.66 3.13
C ASP A 22 -16.21 9.28 1.83
N HIS A 23 -17.04 9.26 0.78
CA HIS A 23 -16.77 9.86 -0.53
C HIS A 23 -15.38 9.53 -1.12
N VAL A 24 -14.94 8.27 -1.02
CA VAL A 24 -13.63 7.85 -1.51
C VAL A 24 -13.60 7.82 -3.04
N ASN A 25 -12.70 8.63 -3.60
CA ASN A 25 -12.34 8.61 -5.01
C ASN A 25 -10.97 7.94 -5.15
N MET A 26 -10.83 6.95 -6.02
CA MET A 26 -9.59 6.20 -6.17
C MET A 26 -9.48 5.66 -7.59
N THR A 27 -8.25 5.60 -8.12
CA THR A 27 -7.97 4.95 -9.40
C THR A 27 -6.83 3.94 -9.25
N VAL A 28 -7.01 2.73 -9.77
CA VAL A 28 -5.96 1.71 -9.87
C VAL A 28 -5.78 1.35 -11.34
N GLN A 29 -4.56 1.47 -11.85
CA GLN A 29 -4.23 1.16 -13.23
C GLN A 29 -3.65 -0.25 -13.35
N LYS A 30 -3.73 -0.79 -14.56
CA LYS A 30 -3.18 -2.10 -14.88
C LYS A 30 -1.68 -2.15 -14.63
N GLY A 31 -1.26 -3.19 -13.92
CA GLY A 31 0.13 -3.43 -13.54
C GLY A 31 0.53 -2.71 -12.25
N ASP A 32 -0.36 -1.93 -11.63
CA ASP A 32 -0.08 -1.33 -10.34
C ASP A 32 0.00 -2.41 -9.25
N ILE A 33 0.94 -2.21 -8.33
CA ILE A 33 0.86 -2.76 -6.98
C ILE A 33 0.43 -1.57 -6.12
N TYR A 34 -0.88 -1.45 -5.93
CA TYR A 34 -1.51 -0.36 -5.21
C TYR A 34 -1.53 -0.66 -3.71
N GLY A 35 -0.81 0.16 -2.94
CA GLY A 35 -0.77 0.11 -1.50
C GLY A 35 -1.82 1.00 -0.85
N PHE A 36 -2.78 0.41 -0.15
CA PHE A 36 -3.81 1.13 0.57
C PHE A 36 -3.50 1.19 2.07
N ILE A 37 -2.94 2.31 2.51
CA ILE A 37 -2.37 2.50 3.84
C ILE A 37 -3.30 3.29 4.74
N GLY A 38 -3.48 2.82 5.97
CA GLY A 38 -4.34 3.47 6.95
C GLY A 38 -4.26 2.79 8.32
N LYS A 39 -4.58 3.50 9.39
CA LYS A 39 -4.66 2.91 10.74
C LYS A 39 -5.75 1.83 10.83
N ASN A 40 -5.70 1.01 11.88
CA ASN A 40 -6.81 0.10 12.18
C ASN A 40 -8.09 0.91 12.41
N GLY A 41 -9.19 0.50 11.78
CA GLY A 41 -10.45 1.25 11.82
C GLY A 41 -10.58 2.38 10.78
N ALA A 42 -9.56 2.66 9.97
CA ALA A 42 -9.63 3.73 8.96
C ALA A 42 -10.62 3.47 7.80
N GLY A 43 -11.17 2.25 7.69
CA GLY A 43 -12.13 1.90 6.63
C GLY A 43 -11.61 0.94 5.55
N LYS A 44 -10.37 0.44 5.68
CA LYS A 44 -9.70 -0.41 4.68
C LYS A 44 -10.49 -1.67 4.26
N THR A 45 -10.78 -2.54 5.22
CA THR A 45 -11.58 -3.76 4.99
C THR A 45 -12.99 -3.43 4.50
N THR A 46 -13.59 -2.34 5.00
CA THR A 46 -14.90 -1.86 4.55
C THR A 46 -14.88 -1.49 3.07
N PHE A 47 -13.87 -0.71 2.64
CA PHE A 47 -13.67 -0.35 1.23
C PHE A 47 -13.50 -1.60 0.35
N ILE A 48 -12.64 -2.53 0.77
CA ILE A 48 -12.41 -3.79 0.03
C ILE A 48 -13.71 -4.59 -0.13
N ARG A 49 -14.54 -4.68 0.92
CA ARG A 49 -15.85 -5.36 0.87
C ARG A 49 -16.83 -4.70 -0.10
N LEU A 50 -16.78 -3.38 -0.26
CA LEU A 50 -17.61 -2.66 -1.25
C LEU A 50 -17.17 -3.01 -2.68
N VAL A 51 -15.87 -2.93 -2.96
CA VAL A 51 -15.31 -3.23 -4.29
C VAL A 51 -15.62 -4.67 -4.70
N THR A 52 -15.52 -5.61 -3.76
CA THR A 52 -15.73 -7.05 -3.99
C THR A 52 -17.19 -7.52 -3.91
N ASP A 53 -18.16 -6.61 -3.77
CA ASP A 53 -19.59 -6.93 -3.57
C ASP A 53 -19.96 -7.68 -2.29
N LEU A 54 -19.04 -7.84 -1.35
CA LEU A 54 -19.35 -8.45 -0.05
C LEU A 54 -20.21 -7.53 0.83
N MET A 55 -20.41 -6.29 0.40
CA MET A 55 -21.22 -5.30 1.08
C MET A 55 -21.77 -4.27 0.10
N HIS A 56 -23.02 -3.84 0.31
CA HIS A 56 -23.65 -2.79 -0.50
C HIS A 56 -23.19 -1.38 -0.06
N THR A 57 -22.97 -0.52 -1.05
CA THR A 57 -22.70 0.91 -0.85
C THR A 57 -23.95 1.67 -0.38
N ASN A 58 -23.75 2.80 0.29
CA ASN A 58 -24.80 3.79 0.57
C ASN A 58 -24.85 4.92 -0.46
N GLY A 59 -23.81 5.07 -1.30
CA GLY A 59 -23.73 6.09 -2.33
C GLY A 59 -22.41 6.02 -3.11
N GLY A 60 -22.36 6.72 -4.24
CA GLY A 60 -21.22 6.67 -5.16
C GLY A 60 -21.16 5.38 -5.99
N ASP A 61 -20.17 5.31 -6.86
CA ASP A 61 -20.05 4.30 -7.91
C ASP A 61 -18.70 3.55 -7.84
N VAL A 62 -18.71 2.33 -8.35
CA VAL A 62 -17.52 1.50 -8.58
C VAL A 62 -17.51 1.12 -10.05
N ALA A 63 -16.41 1.37 -10.74
CA ALA A 63 -16.13 0.81 -12.05
C ALA A 63 -15.00 -0.20 -11.96
N LEU A 64 -15.12 -1.30 -12.71
CA LEU A 64 -14.10 -2.34 -12.79
C LEU A 64 -13.77 -2.59 -14.26
N PHE A 65 -12.48 -2.66 -14.57
CA PHE A 65 -11.97 -2.86 -15.93
C PHE A 65 -12.62 -1.92 -16.96
N GLY A 66 -12.79 -0.64 -16.59
CA GLY A 66 -13.36 0.41 -17.43
C GLY A 66 -14.88 0.41 -17.59
N SER A 67 -15.64 -0.45 -16.88
CA SER A 67 -17.11 -0.43 -16.91
C SER A 67 -17.72 -0.25 -15.53
N SER A 68 -18.69 0.67 -15.43
CA SER A 68 -19.57 0.88 -14.28
C SER A 68 -20.94 0.21 -14.46
N HIS A 69 -21.19 -0.46 -15.58
CA HIS A 69 -22.47 -1.07 -15.84
C HIS A 69 -22.68 -2.32 -14.96
N PRO A 70 -23.83 -2.49 -14.26
CA PRO A 70 -23.98 -3.56 -13.25
C PRO A 70 -23.73 -4.98 -13.74
N LYS A 71 -24.08 -5.27 -15.02
CA LYS A 71 -23.82 -6.59 -15.64
C LYS A 71 -22.32 -6.83 -15.85
N ASP A 72 -21.61 -5.80 -16.28
CA ASP A 72 -20.19 -5.89 -16.60
C ASP A 72 -19.36 -5.95 -15.31
N ILE A 73 -19.71 -5.18 -14.28
CA ILE A 73 -19.11 -5.27 -12.94
C ILE A 73 -19.22 -6.69 -12.39
N ARG A 74 -20.39 -7.32 -12.53
CA ARG A 74 -20.61 -8.70 -12.06
C ARG A 74 -19.68 -9.68 -12.76
N GLN A 75 -19.49 -9.53 -14.07
CA GLN A 75 -18.54 -10.34 -14.84
C GLN A 75 -17.09 -10.00 -14.48
N ALA A 76 -16.76 -8.73 -14.33
CA ALA A 76 -15.44 -8.26 -13.91
C ALA A 76 -14.99 -8.88 -12.59
N ARG A 77 -15.89 -9.03 -11.61
CA ARG A 77 -15.57 -9.66 -10.33
C ARG A 77 -15.14 -11.13 -10.44
N THR A 78 -15.47 -11.85 -11.52
CA THR A 78 -14.94 -13.20 -11.74
C THR A 78 -13.45 -13.19 -12.10
N ARG A 79 -12.93 -12.06 -12.55
CA ARG A 79 -11.51 -11.81 -12.85
C ARG A 79 -10.72 -11.35 -11.61
N ILE A 80 -11.39 -11.21 -10.46
CA ILE A 80 -10.78 -10.80 -9.19
C ILE A 80 -10.45 -12.02 -8.33
N GLY A 81 -9.25 -12.06 -7.78
CA GLY A 81 -8.87 -12.91 -6.66
C GLY A 81 -8.84 -12.07 -5.39
N ALA A 82 -9.32 -12.60 -4.25
CA ALA A 82 -9.30 -11.82 -3.01
C ALA A 82 -9.01 -12.68 -1.78
N VAL A 83 -8.26 -12.12 -0.84
CA VAL A 83 -8.09 -12.61 0.54
C VAL A 83 -8.53 -11.48 1.48
N ILE A 84 -9.66 -11.65 2.16
CA ILE A 84 -10.31 -10.61 2.97
C ILE A 84 -10.50 -11.16 4.38
N GLU A 85 -10.01 -10.45 5.41
CA GLU A 85 -10.02 -10.90 6.81
C GLU A 85 -9.35 -12.27 7.04
N GLY A 86 -8.44 -12.63 6.14
CA GLY A 86 -7.66 -13.86 6.19
C GLY A 86 -8.29 -15.09 5.53
N PRO A 87 -7.55 -16.21 5.47
CA PRO A 87 -7.94 -17.36 4.68
C PRO A 87 -8.99 -18.25 5.37
N SER A 88 -10.19 -18.34 4.78
CA SER A 88 -11.29 -19.21 5.22
C SER A 88 -11.26 -20.57 4.49
N LEU A 89 -10.36 -21.47 4.92
CA LEU A 89 -10.23 -22.83 4.38
C LEU A 89 -10.66 -23.89 5.41
N TYR A 90 -11.01 -25.08 4.92
CA TYR A 90 -11.48 -26.19 5.75
C TYR A 90 -10.36 -26.70 6.68
N PRO A 91 -10.51 -26.61 8.01
CA PRO A 91 -9.47 -26.92 8.99
C PRO A 91 -8.94 -28.37 8.91
N ASN A 92 -9.81 -29.31 8.55
CA ASN A 92 -9.52 -30.75 8.54
C ASN A 92 -9.08 -31.28 7.16
N LEU A 93 -8.96 -30.41 6.16
CA LEU A 93 -8.45 -30.75 4.83
C LEU A 93 -6.96 -30.39 4.72
N THR A 94 -6.23 -31.10 3.86
CA THR A 94 -4.86 -30.70 3.45
C THR A 94 -4.91 -29.47 2.53
N ALA A 95 -3.76 -28.89 2.20
CA ALA A 95 -3.68 -27.80 1.22
C ALA A 95 -4.28 -28.21 -0.13
N TYR A 96 -3.84 -29.35 -0.68
CA TYR A 96 -4.37 -29.90 -1.93
C TYR A 96 -5.88 -30.14 -1.87
N GLN A 97 -6.38 -30.76 -0.79
CA GLN A 97 -7.81 -31.05 -0.63
C GLN A 97 -8.67 -29.78 -0.60
N ASN A 98 -8.17 -28.74 0.08
CA ASN A 98 -8.81 -27.44 0.09
C ASN A 98 -8.90 -26.83 -1.31
N LEU A 99 -7.78 -26.77 -2.04
CA LEU A 99 -7.76 -26.21 -3.40
C LEU A 99 -8.60 -27.04 -4.38
N ASN A 100 -8.59 -28.37 -4.26
CA ASN A 100 -9.42 -29.25 -5.08
C ASN A 100 -10.92 -28.98 -4.89
N TYR A 101 -11.36 -28.68 -3.67
CA TYR A 101 -12.75 -28.27 -3.43
C TYR A 101 -13.12 -27.02 -4.24
N TYR A 102 -12.25 -26.00 -4.22
CA TYR A 102 -12.51 -24.72 -4.89
C TYR A 102 -12.35 -24.78 -6.42
N ILE A 103 -11.45 -25.62 -6.96
CA ILE A 103 -11.37 -25.91 -8.40
C ILE A 103 -12.70 -26.45 -8.90
N LEU A 104 -13.30 -27.42 -8.19
CA LEU A 104 -14.58 -28.01 -8.57
C LEU A 104 -15.71 -26.97 -8.49
N GLN A 105 -15.73 -26.15 -7.43
CA GLN A 105 -16.72 -25.08 -7.27
C GLN A 105 -16.63 -24.03 -8.39
N LYS A 106 -15.41 -23.68 -8.82
CA LYS A 106 -15.16 -22.69 -9.89
C LYS A 106 -15.27 -23.26 -11.29
N GLY A 107 -15.44 -24.58 -11.44
CA GLY A 107 -15.50 -25.25 -12.74
C GLY A 107 -14.17 -25.21 -13.51
N ILE A 108 -13.04 -25.14 -12.81
CA ILE A 108 -11.70 -25.17 -13.44
C ILE A 108 -11.40 -26.63 -13.84
N PRO A 109 -11.19 -26.93 -15.13
CA PRO A 109 -11.07 -28.33 -15.59
C PRO A 109 -9.70 -28.94 -15.27
N ASP A 110 -8.64 -28.14 -15.26
CA ASP A 110 -7.28 -28.63 -15.09
C ASP A 110 -6.88 -28.73 -13.61
N LYS A 111 -6.71 -29.95 -13.12
CA LYS A 111 -6.25 -30.21 -11.75
C LYS A 111 -4.75 -29.97 -11.54
N LYS A 112 -3.94 -29.98 -12.61
CA LYS A 112 -2.50 -29.66 -12.52
C LYS A 112 -2.29 -28.26 -11.95
N ARG A 113 -3.27 -27.38 -12.16
CA ARG A 113 -3.32 -26.05 -11.58
C ARG A 113 -3.13 -26.04 -10.06
N ILE A 114 -3.59 -27.06 -9.34
CA ILE A 114 -3.42 -27.16 -7.88
C ILE A 114 -1.94 -27.29 -7.54
N ASP A 115 -1.22 -28.17 -8.23
CA ASP A 115 0.19 -28.42 -7.97
C ASP A 115 1.02 -27.17 -8.33
N GLU A 116 0.71 -26.52 -9.46
CA GLU A 116 1.34 -25.26 -9.88
C GLU A 116 1.21 -24.15 -8.84
N VAL A 117 0.00 -23.91 -8.31
CA VAL A 117 -0.20 -22.83 -7.34
C VAL A 117 0.41 -23.16 -5.99
N LEU A 118 0.43 -24.45 -5.59
CA LEU A 118 1.08 -24.87 -4.35
C LEU A 118 2.59 -24.68 -4.45
N GLU A 119 3.22 -25.06 -5.56
CA GLU A 119 4.63 -24.81 -5.82
C GLU A 119 4.92 -23.30 -5.86
N PHE A 120 4.06 -22.53 -6.52
CA PHE A 120 4.22 -21.08 -6.63
C PHE A 120 4.28 -20.38 -5.27
N VAL A 121 3.47 -20.83 -4.30
CA VAL A 121 3.47 -20.29 -2.94
C VAL A 121 4.36 -21.09 -1.96
N GLY A 122 5.17 -22.03 -2.44
CA GLY A 122 6.09 -22.82 -1.61
C GLY A 122 5.39 -23.76 -0.60
N LEU A 123 4.27 -24.38 -0.98
CA LEU A 123 3.47 -25.31 -0.16
C LEU A 123 3.32 -26.71 -0.79
N GLU A 124 4.06 -27.02 -1.85
CA GLU A 124 4.07 -28.30 -2.55
C GLU A 124 4.47 -29.47 -1.63
N ASN A 125 5.36 -29.23 -0.67
CA ASN A 125 5.91 -30.24 0.22
C ASN A 125 5.16 -30.38 1.58
N THR A 126 3.92 -29.89 1.69
CA THR A 126 3.14 -29.93 2.95
C THR A 126 2.57 -31.32 3.29
N GLY A 127 2.61 -32.27 2.35
CA GLY A 127 2.20 -33.66 2.54
C GLY A 127 0.76 -33.80 3.06
N ARG A 128 0.59 -34.60 4.13
CA ARG A 128 -0.73 -34.85 4.75
C ARG A 128 -1.09 -33.86 5.86
N LYS A 129 -0.30 -32.81 6.07
CA LYS A 129 -0.55 -31.81 7.12
C LYS A 129 -1.88 -31.12 6.86
N LYS A 130 -2.71 -31.02 7.90
CA LYS A 130 -4.04 -30.39 7.84
C LYS A 130 -3.94 -28.89 8.04
N TYR A 131 -4.82 -28.12 7.39
CA TYR A 131 -4.85 -26.66 7.44
C TYR A 131 -4.87 -26.10 8.87
N ARG A 132 -5.59 -26.74 9.80
CA ARG A 132 -5.62 -26.34 11.21
C ARG A 132 -4.22 -26.32 11.89
N ASN A 133 -3.29 -27.14 11.40
CA ASN A 133 -1.93 -27.26 11.92
C ASN A 133 -0.92 -26.35 11.18
N PHE A 134 -1.37 -25.53 10.22
CA PHE A 134 -0.50 -24.61 9.49
C PHE A 134 -0.11 -23.42 10.38
N SER A 135 1.12 -22.92 10.22
CA SER A 135 1.51 -21.63 10.79
C SER A 135 0.72 -20.50 10.12
N MET A 136 0.70 -19.31 10.72
CA MET A 136 -0.01 -18.17 10.12
C MET A 136 0.50 -17.85 8.70
N GLY A 137 1.82 -17.89 8.49
CA GLY A 137 2.42 -17.72 7.15
C GLY A 137 1.97 -18.76 6.14
N MET A 138 1.96 -20.04 6.51
CA MET A 138 1.44 -21.10 5.64
C MET A 138 -0.05 -20.91 5.33
N LYS A 139 -0.83 -20.40 6.29
CA LYS A 139 -2.26 -20.12 6.07
C LYS A 139 -2.44 -18.97 5.08
N GLN A 140 -1.69 -17.88 5.24
CA GLN A 140 -1.71 -16.74 4.30
C GLN A 140 -1.30 -17.17 2.88
N ARG A 141 -0.19 -17.92 2.75
CA ARG A 141 0.27 -18.45 1.46
C ARG A 141 -0.77 -19.34 0.79
N LEU A 142 -1.46 -20.20 1.54
CA LEU A 142 -2.56 -21.00 0.99
C LEU A 142 -3.77 -20.14 0.60
N GLY A 143 -4.05 -19.06 1.35
CA GLY A 143 -5.04 -18.05 0.99
C GLY A 143 -4.74 -17.40 -0.35
N ILE A 144 -3.49 -16.99 -0.58
CA ILE A 144 -3.05 -16.44 -1.85
C ILE A 144 -3.16 -17.50 -2.96
N ALA A 145 -2.72 -18.75 -2.72
CA ALA A 145 -2.85 -19.83 -3.70
C ALA A 145 -4.31 -20.04 -4.13
N LEU A 146 -5.25 -19.97 -3.19
CA LEU A 146 -6.67 -20.03 -3.48
C LEU A 146 -7.14 -18.81 -4.29
N ALA A 147 -6.71 -17.60 -3.94
CA ALA A 147 -7.08 -16.38 -4.63
C ALA A 147 -6.59 -16.33 -6.08
N VAL A 148 -5.42 -16.93 -6.36
CA VAL A 148 -4.82 -16.96 -7.71
C VAL A 148 -5.14 -18.23 -8.52
N LEU A 149 -5.96 -19.12 -7.96
CA LEU A 149 -6.28 -20.41 -8.55
C LEU A 149 -6.87 -20.28 -9.97
N HIS A 150 -7.69 -19.26 -10.19
CA HIS A 150 -8.35 -18.97 -11.48
C HIS A 150 -7.65 -17.91 -12.35
N HIS A 151 -6.36 -17.61 -12.11
CA HIS A 151 -5.58 -16.61 -12.85
C HIS A 151 -6.26 -15.22 -12.88
N PRO A 152 -6.44 -14.57 -11.73
CA PRO A 152 -7.06 -13.26 -11.69
C PRO A 152 -6.18 -12.19 -12.36
N ASP A 153 -6.84 -11.26 -13.06
CA ASP A 153 -6.19 -10.05 -13.57
C ASP A 153 -5.98 -9.01 -12.47
N PHE A 154 -6.78 -9.09 -11.40
CA PHE A 154 -6.73 -8.20 -10.25
C PHE A 154 -6.79 -8.99 -8.94
N LEU A 155 -5.78 -8.85 -8.10
CA LEU A 155 -5.67 -9.52 -6.81
C LEU A 155 -5.81 -8.51 -5.67
N ILE A 156 -6.73 -8.76 -4.74
CA ILE A 156 -6.97 -7.91 -3.56
C ILE A 156 -6.55 -8.66 -2.29
N LEU A 157 -5.64 -8.08 -1.52
CA LEU A 157 -5.11 -8.66 -0.29
C LEU A 157 -5.37 -7.72 0.89
N ASP A 158 -6.15 -8.17 1.87
CA ASP A 158 -6.44 -7.40 3.09
C ASP A 158 -5.45 -7.77 4.21
N GLU A 159 -4.55 -6.85 4.57
CA GLU A 159 -3.53 -7.02 5.62
C GLU A 159 -2.74 -8.35 5.50
N PRO A 160 -2.16 -8.69 4.34
CA PRO A 160 -1.62 -10.04 4.07
C PRO A 160 -0.41 -10.41 4.94
N ILE A 161 0.28 -9.41 5.49
CA ILE A 161 1.48 -9.57 6.33
C ILE A 161 1.17 -9.58 7.83
N ASN A 162 -0.08 -9.33 8.22
CA ASN A 162 -0.44 -9.20 9.63
C ASN A 162 -0.26 -10.52 10.38
N GLY A 163 0.42 -10.47 11.53
CA GLY A 163 0.70 -11.63 12.38
C GLY A 163 1.73 -12.60 11.80
N LEU A 164 2.52 -12.18 10.80
CA LEU A 164 3.64 -12.95 10.26
C LEU A 164 4.95 -12.61 10.95
N ASP A 165 5.87 -13.57 10.95
CA ASP A 165 7.26 -13.37 11.31
C ASP A 165 8.04 -12.73 10.13
N PRO A 166 9.27 -12.23 10.35
CA PRO A 166 10.03 -11.56 9.28
C PRO A 166 10.24 -12.42 8.03
N MET A 167 10.43 -13.73 8.19
CA MET A 167 10.57 -14.65 7.05
C MET A 167 9.26 -14.78 6.27
N GLY A 168 8.11 -14.92 6.94
CA GLY A 168 6.82 -14.96 6.28
C GLY A 168 6.48 -13.66 5.53
N ILE A 169 6.87 -12.51 6.06
CA ILE A 169 6.72 -11.22 5.39
C ILE A 169 7.49 -11.21 4.05
N ILE A 170 8.76 -11.63 4.06
CA ILE A 170 9.60 -11.72 2.85
C ILE A 170 9.00 -12.70 1.84
N GLU A 171 8.52 -13.85 2.29
CA GLU A 171 7.87 -14.84 1.42
C GLU A 171 6.64 -14.26 0.71
N ILE A 172 5.74 -13.61 1.45
CA ILE A 172 4.53 -12.98 0.89
C ILE A 172 4.90 -11.87 -0.08
N ARG A 173 5.91 -11.05 0.27
CA ARG A 173 6.44 -10.00 -0.59
C ARG A 173 6.88 -10.53 -1.95
N ASN A 174 7.69 -11.60 -1.94
CA ASN A 174 8.21 -12.22 -3.15
C ASN A 174 7.10 -12.83 -4.01
N ILE A 175 6.08 -13.42 -3.37
CA ILE A 175 4.89 -13.94 -4.08
C ILE A 175 4.17 -12.81 -4.82
N ILE A 176 3.94 -11.66 -4.15
CA ILE A 176 3.27 -10.50 -4.73
C ILE A 176 4.05 -9.94 -5.92
N LEU A 177 5.36 -9.70 -5.77
CA LEU A 177 6.22 -9.20 -6.84
C LEU A 177 6.20 -10.15 -8.04
N LYS A 178 6.37 -11.45 -7.79
CA LYS A 178 6.35 -12.46 -8.85
C LYS A 178 5.01 -12.52 -9.58
N LEU A 179 3.88 -12.34 -8.87
CA LEU A 179 2.55 -12.27 -9.50
C LEU A 179 2.45 -11.10 -10.48
N ASN A 180 2.90 -9.92 -10.06
CA ASN A 180 2.88 -8.73 -10.89
C ASN A 180 3.85 -8.83 -12.07
N GLU A 181 5.10 -9.22 -11.84
CA GLU A 181 6.15 -9.27 -12.86
C GLU A 181 5.95 -10.38 -13.89
N THR A 182 5.53 -11.58 -13.45
CA THR A 182 5.43 -12.75 -14.33
C THR A 182 4.09 -12.82 -15.06
N TYR A 183 2.99 -12.45 -14.40
CA TYR A 183 1.64 -12.61 -14.94
C TYR A 183 0.97 -11.27 -15.28
N GLY A 184 1.60 -10.13 -14.98
CA GLY A 184 0.99 -8.82 -15.18
C GLY A 184 -0.23 -8.56 -14.28
N THR A 185 -0.40 -9.36 -13.21
CA THR A 185 -1.51 -9.22 -12.28
C THR A 185 -1.42 -7.86 -11.58
N THR A 186 -2.51 -7.10 -11.61
CA THR A 186 -2.64 -5.89 -10.82
C THR A 186 -2.93 -6.28 -9.38
N VAL A 187 -2.27 -5.67 -8.40
CA VAL A 187 -2.41 -6.06 -6.98
C VAL A 187 -2.85 -4.86 -6.16
N PHE A 188 -3.86 -5.04 -5.32
CA PHE A 188 -4.30 -4.09 -4.31
C PHE A 188 -4.02 -4.69 -2.93
N ILE A 189 -3.26 -3.98 -2.10
CA ILE A 189 -2.81 -4.47 -0.80
C ILE A 189 -3.19 -3.44 0.25
N SER A 190 -4.02 -3.82 1.22
CA SER A 190 -4.20 -3.00 2.41
C SER A 190 -3.09 -3.29 3.43
N SER A 191 -2.63 -2.25 4.11
CA SER A 191 -1.67 -2.38 5.22
C SER A 191 -1.86 -1.24 6.21
N HIS A 192 -1.30 -1.38 7.40
CA HIS A 192 -1.06 -0.29 8.35
C HIS A 192 0.44 0.02 8.51
N ILE A 193 1.30 -0.71 7.81
CA ILE A 193 2.77 -0.62 7.86
C ILE A 193 3.26 -0.11 6.51
N LEU A 194 3.64 1.17 6.44
CA LEU A 194 4.04 1.82 5.19
C LEU A 194 5.43 1.38 4.72
N THR A 195 6.39 1.20 5.62
CA THR A 195 7.73 0.67 5.28
C THR A 195 7.68 -0.68 4.58
N GLU A 196 6.83 -1.60 5.03
CA GLU A 196 6.70 -2.91 4.39
C GLU A 196 6.01 -2.82 3.03
N LEU A 197 5.02 -1.95 2.92
CA LEU A 197 4.28 -1.73 1.69
C LEU A 197 5.14 -1.03 0.63
N SER A 198 6.03 -0.12 1.04
CA SER A 198 6.88 0.66 0.13
C SER A 198 7.92 -0.18 -0.61
N LEU A 199 8.22 -1.36 -0.08
CA LEU A 199 9.14 -2.32 -0.67
C LEU A 199 8.53 -3.07 -1.87
N VAL A 200 7.23 -2.94 -2.13
CA VAL A 200 6.53 -3.58 -3.26
C VAL A 200 5.63 -2.66 -4.05
N ALA A 201 4.98 -1.70 -3.41
CA ALA A 201 3.99 -0.87 -4.04
C ALA A 201 4.62 0.18 -4.95
N ASN A 202 3.90 0.52 -6.02
CA ASN A 202 4.29 1.60 -6.96
C ASN A 202 3.29 2.78 -6.95
N ARG A 203 2.13 2.59 -6.31
CA ARG A 203 1.07 3.57 -6.11
C ARG A 203 0.54 3.43 -4.69
N TYR A 204 0.14 4.54 -4.08
CA TYR A 204 -0.30 4.55 -2.69
C TYR A 204 -1.59 5.36 -2.55
N GLY A 205 -2.55 4.82 -1.81
CA GLY A 205 -3.72 5.54 -1.32
C GLY A 205 -3.70 5.58 0.20
N ILE A 206 -3.72 6.79 0.77
CA ILE A 206 -3.68 7.00 2.22
C ILE A 206 -5.10 7.29 2.71
N ILE A 207 -5.65 6.40 3.54
CA ILE A 207 -6.99 6.53 4.11
C ILE A 207 -6.93 6.83 5.61
N ASN A 208 -7.73 7.81 6.03
CA ASN A 208 -7.93 8.21 7.41
C ASN A 208 -9.43 8.42 7.68
N ASN A 209 -9.96 7.84 8.76
CA ASN A 209 -11.35 8.03 9.18
C ASN A 209 -12.39 7.90 8.04
N GLY A 210 -12.20 6.92 7.15
CA GLY A 210 -13.09 6.65 6.01
C GLY A 210 -12.81 7.49 4.76
N ARG A 211 -11.94 8.50 4.81
CA ARG A 211 -11.62 9.40 3.69
C ARG A 211 -10.25 9.12 3.11
N LEU A 212 -10.15 9.16 1.78
CA LEU A 212 -8.85 9.14 1.12
C LEU A 212 -8.22 10.53 1.25
N VAL A 213 -7.15 10.63 2.05
CA VAL A 213 -6.43 11.87 2.33
C VAL A 213 -5.51 12.22 1.16
N LYS A 214 -4.83 11.20 0.60
CA LYS A 214 -3.85 11.41 -0.45
C LYS A 214 -3.69 10.19 -1.35
N GLU A 215 -3.38 10.43 -2.61
CA GLU A 215 -2.92 9.41 -3.55
C GLU A 215 -1.56 9.84 -4.13
N LEU A 216 -0.60 8.92 -4.18
CA LEU A 216 0.80 9.20 -4.48
C LEU A 216 1.38 8.12 -5.39
N SER A 217 2.32 8.49 -6.27
CA SER A 217 3.24 7.51 -6.86
C SER A 217 4.36 7.13 -5.88
N LYS A 218 5.14 6.11 -6.22
CA LYS A 218 6.37 5.79 -5.49
C LYS A 218 7.38 6.92 -5.53
N GLU A 219 7.54 7.58 -6.67
CA GLU A 219 8.42 8.73 -6.82
C GLU A 219 7.96 9.91 -5.95
N ASP A 220 6.65 10.16 -5.87
CA ASP A 220 6.09 11.18 -5.00
C ASP A 220 6.36 10.86 -3.52
N LEU A 221 6.08 9.62 -3.10
CA LEU A 221 6.34 9.17 -1.73
C LEU A 221 7.81 9.29 -1.37
N GLU A 222 8.71 8.81 -2.25
CA GLU A 222 10.15 8.91 -2.08
C GLU A 222 10.62 10.36 -2.04
N SER A 223 9.96 11.28 -2.77
CA SER A 223 10.26 12.71 -2.76
C SER A 223 9.84 13.39 -1.47
N GLU A 224 8.67 13.04 -0.95
CA GLU A 224 8.12 13.64 0.26
C GLU A 224 8.72 13.05 1.55
N SER A 225 9.29 11.84 1.48
CA SER A 225 9.96 11.19 2.60
C SER A 225 11.49 11.30 2.56
N ARG A 226 12.07 12.18 1.73
CA ARG A 226 13.54 12.29 1.61
C ARG A 226 14.19 12.73 2.92
N ARG A 227 15.45 12.34 3.09
CA ARG A 227 16.33 12.94 4.09
C ARG A 227 16.49 14.43 3.76
N TYR A 228 16.57 15.28 4.77
CA TYR A 228 16.87 16.70 4.60
C TYR A 228 17.59 17.26 5.81
N LEU A 229 18.36 18.32 5.61
CA LEU A 229 18.98 19.08 6.68
C LEU A 229 18.03 20.21 7.10
N VAL A 230 17.66 20.24 8.38
CA VAL A 230 16.91 21.35 8.97
C VAL A 230 17.90 22.41 9.41
N LEU A 231 17.75 23.61 8.86
CA LEU A 231 18.42 24.82 9.32
C LEU A 231 17.37 25.77 9.93
N LYS A 232 17.53 26.12 11.21
CA LYS A 232 16.84 27.26 11.82
C LYS A 232 17.82 28.36 12.15
N THR A 233 17.40 29.59 11.87
CA THR A 233 18.17 30.78 12.15
C THR A 233 17.24 31.94 12.47
N VAL A 234 17.76 32.94 13.17
CA VAL A 234 17.09 34.21 13.43
C VAL A 234 16.96 35.09 12.19
N ASN A 235 17.72 34.82 11.12
CA ASN A 235 17.73 35.62 9.89
C ASN A 235 17.61 34.77 8.61
N LYS A 236 16.40 34.22 8.39
CA LYS A 236 16.12 33.33 7.25
C LYS A 236 16.24 34.02 5.88
N GLU A 237 15.91 35.32 5.83
CA GLU A 237 15.97 36.13 4.60
C GLU A 237 17.41 36.30 4.11
N ALA A 238 18.37 36.37 5.04
CA ALA A 238 19.79 36.37 4.70
C ALA A 238 20.34 34.96 4.43
N ALA A 239 19.81 33.92 5.06
CA ALA A 239 20.36 32.56 4.95
C ALA A 239 20.22 31.95 3.54
N VAL A 240 19.03 32.08 2.92
CA VAL A 240 18.76 31.48 1.61
C VAL A 240 19.71 31.99 0.51
N PRO A 241 19.92 33.30 0.32
CA PRO A 241 20.86 33.80 -0.69
C PRO A 241 22.30 33.31 -0.49
N HIS A 242 22.73 33.08 0.76
CA HIS A 242 24.07 32.56 1.05
C HIS A 242 24.19 31.07 0.73
N LEU A 243 23.14 30.28 1.02
CA LEU A 243 23.07 28.87 0.62
C LEU A 243 23.16 28.74 -0.91
N GLU A 244 22.43 29.57 -1.65
CA GLU A 244 22.45 29.59 -3.11
C GLU A 244 23.82 30.05 -3.66
N SER A 245 24.37 31.15 -3.13
CA SER A 245 25.57 31.78 -3.71
C SER A 245 26.87 31.04 -3.39
N PHE A 246 27.01 30.48 -2.18
CA PHE A 246 28.27 29.87 -1.72
C PHE A 246 28.27 28.36 -1.78
N LEU A 247 27.09 27.73 -1.63
CA LEU A 247 26.95 26.28 -1.71
C LEU A 247 26.20 25.83 -2.97
N GLY A 248 25.63 26.72 -3.78
CA GLY A 248 24.89 26.32 -4.97
C GLY A 248 23.69 25.43 -4.65
N VAL A 249 23.12 25.56 -3.43
CA VAL A 249 21.94 24.80 -3.01
C VAL A 249 20.78 25.23 -3.90
N ASN A 250 20.16 24.27 -4.58
CA ASN A 250 19.02 24.53 -5.47
C ASN A 250 17.76 23.80 -5.02
N GLN A 251 17.88 22.86 -4.08
CA GLN A 251 16.76 22.11 -3.53
C GLN A 251 16.58 22.45 -2.06
N TYR A 252 15.66 23.38 -1.78
CA TYR A 252 15.29 23.74 -0.41
C TYR A 252 13.82 24.16 -0.32
N GLU A 253 13.25 24.05 0.88
CA GLU A 253 11.91 24.51 1.24
C GLU A 253 12.00 25.44 2.45
N VAL A 254 11.33 26.59 2.39
CA VAL A 254 11.23 27.52 3.53
C VAL A 254 9.85 27.40 4.15
N HIS A 255 9.79 26.98 5.41
CA HIS A 255 8.54 26.80 6.14
C HIS A 255 8.12 28.06 6.91
N SER A 256 6.83 28.13 7.23
CA SER A 256 6.22 29.23 7.97
C SER A 256 6.77 29.37 9.40
N ASP A 257 7.23 28.27 10.00
CA ASP A 257 7.87 28.26 11.33
C ASP A 257 9.31 28.82 11.33
N GLY A 258 9.81 29.23 10.16
CA GLY A 258 11.15 29.79 9.99
C GLY A 258 12.25 28.74 9.79
N SER A 259 11.91 27.47 9.70
CA SER A 259 12.86 26.42 9.30
C SER A 259 13.07 26.40 7.79
N ILE A 260 14.31 26.13 7.39
CA ILE A 260 14.70 25.88 6.01
C ILE A 260 15.07 24.39 5.93
N ARG A 261 14.36 23.62 5.10
CA ARG A 261 14.74 22.25 4.75
C ARG A 261 15.64 22.30 3.54
N ILE A 262 16.83 21.74 3.66
CA ILE A 262 17.85 21.70 2.61
C ILE A 262 17.99 20.24 2.19
N PHE A 263 17.77 19.93 0.92
CA PHE A 263 17.90 18.56 0.39
C PHE A 263 19.30 18.28 -0.16
N ASP A 264 20.13 19.32 -0.32
CA ASP A 264 21.55 19.23 -0.60
C ASP A 264 22.38 19.20 0.70
N TYR A 265 23.66 18.84 0.62
CA TYR A 265 24.62 18.90 1.75
C TYR A 265 24.20 18.14 3.03
N ILE A 266 23.29 17.17 2.91
CA ILE A 266 22.77 16.38 4.04
C ILE A 266 23.90 15.68 4.79
N ASP A 267 24.86 15.11 4.07
CA ASP A 267 26.01 14.41 4.65
C ASP A 267 27.20 15.34 4.97
N GLN A 268 27.03 16.66 4.77
CA GLN A 268 28.05 17.69 5.01
C GLN A 268 27.47 18.91 5.76
N PRO A 269 26.77 18.70 6.90
CA PRO A 269 26.17 19.79 7.66
C PRO A 269 27.21 20.82 8.14
N GLU A 270 28.45 20.41 8.34
CA GLU A 270 29.56 21.29 8.71
C GLU A 270 29.82 22.38 7.67
N LYS A 271 29.61 22.11 6.37
CA LYS A 271 29.77 23.11 5.32
C LYS A 271 28.67 24.17 5.36
N VAL A 272 27.44 23.72 5.60
CA VAL A 272 26.29 24.62 5.81
C VAL A 272 26.53 25.50 7.03
N SER A 273 27.00 24.89 8.13
CA SER A 273 27.35 25.63 9.34
C SER A 273 28.44 26.69 9.10
N GLN A 274 29.49 26.33 8.35
CA GLN A 274 30.60 27.24 8.07
C GLN A 274 30.14 28.45 7.24
N VAL A 275 29.36 28.23 6.17
CA VAL A 275 28.88 29.32 5.31
C VAL A 275 27.95 30.26 6.07
N MET A 276 27.07 29.74 6.93
CA MET A 276 26.24 30.60 7.78
C MET A 276 27.09 31.41 8.76
N PHE A 277 28.09 30.78 9.38
CA PHE A 277 29.00 31.44 10.32
C PHE A 277 29.80 32.56 9.64
N ASP A 278 30.37 32.31 8.46
CA ASP A 278 31.16 33.28 7.69
C ASP A 278 30.30 34.48 7.24
N ALA A 279 28.99 34.26 7.03
CA ALA A 279 28.01 35.29 6.75
C ALA A 279 27.51 36.06 8.00
N GLY A 280 27.97 35.69 9.20
CA GLY A 280 27.49 36.25 10.47
C GLY A 280 26.05 35.83 10.82
N ILE A 281 25.53 34.77 10.21
CA ILE A 281 24.19 34.24 10.43
C ILE A 281 24.22 33.22 11.56
N ILE A 282 23.51 33.52 12.65
CA ILE A 282 23.45 32.65 13.82
C ILE A 282 22.49 31.49 13.54
N ILE A 283 23.01 30.26 13.62
CA ILE A 283 22.23 29.04 13.58
C ILE A 283 21.69 28.72 14.98
N THR A 284 20.39 28.46 15.07
CA THR A 284 19.73 28.02 16.31
C THR A 284 19.47 26.52 16.32
N GLU A 285 19.29 25.91 15.15
CA GLU A 285 19.16 24.46 14.99
C GLU A 285 19.80 24.05 13.66
N LEU A 286 20.63 23.00 13.69
CA LEU A 286 21.14 22.33 12.50
C LEU A 286 21.15 20.83 12.76
N ARG A 287 20.27 20.09 12.07
CA ARG A 287 20.20 18.64 12.22
C ARG A 287 19.76 17.96 10.94
N VAL A 288 20.29 16.78 10.71
CA VAL A 288 19.83 15.89 9.65
C VAL A 288 18.54 15.22 10.12
N VAL A 289 17.50 15.30 9.30
CA VAL A 289 16.27 14.53 9.45
C VAL A 289 16.38 13.34 8.52
N GLU A 290 16.33 12.16 9.11
CA GLU A 290 16.36 10.91 8.37
C GLU A 290 15.00 10.64 7.71
N ALA A 291 15.03 9.92 6.58
CA ALA A 291 13.83 9.47 5.90
C ALA A 291 13.09 8.49 6.83
N ASN A 292 11.87 8.84 7.24
CA ASN A 292 11.04 7.99 8.08
C ASN A 292 9.61 7.97 7.54
N LEU A 293 9.26 6.87 6.88
CA LEU A 293 7.95 6.70 6.25
C LEU A 293 6.82 6.66 7.30
N GLU A 294 7.08 6.09 8.48
CA GLU A 294 6.13 6.04 9.58
C GLU A 294 5.84 7.44 10.12
N GLU A 295 6.87 8.28 10.29
CA GLU A 295 6.71 9.67 10.74
C GLU A 295 5.97 10.50 9.69
N TYR A 296 6.35 10.38 8.42
CA TYR A 296 5.62 10.99 7.30
C TYR A 296 4.12 10.63 7.31
N PHE A 297 3.80 9.35 7.52
CA PHE A 297 2.42 8.88 7.59
C PHE A 297 1.68 9.41 8.82
N ILE A 298 2.35 9.51 9.97
CA ILE A 298 1.78 10.09 11.19
C ILE A 298 1.49 11.57 11.00
N ASP A 299 2.42 12.32 10.41
CA ASP A 299 2.27 13.76 10.15
C ASP A 299 1.12 14.03 9.18
N LEU A 300 1.02 13.23 8.12
CA LEU A 300 -0.06 13.38 7.14
C LEU A 300 -1.44 13.13 7.75
N ILE A 301 -1.55 12.15 8.66
CA ILE A 301 -2.81 11.84 9.34
C ILE A 301 -3.11 12.79 10.50
N GLY A 302 -2.08 13.20 11.24
CA GLY A 302 -2.20 14.07 12.42
C GLY A 302 -2.34 15.56 12.08
N GLY A 303 -1.99 15.95 10.85
CA GLY A 303 -2.12 17.32 10.36
C GLY A 303 -3.56 17.77 10.09
N GLU A 304 -4.52 16.85 9.95
CA GLU A 304 -5.95 17.18 9.74
C GLU A 304 -6.68 17.58 11.03
N ASP A 305 -6.13 17.26 12.22
CA ASP A 305 -6.74 17.57 13.52
C ASP A 305 -6.30 18.94 14.10
N LYS A 306 -5.71 19.83 13.29
CA LYS A 306 -5.27 21.18 13.69
C LYS A 306 -5.91 22.31 12.90
#